data_AF-A0A5B7FLL4-F1
#
_entry.id   AF-A0A5B7FLL4-F1
#
_cell.length_a   1.000
_cell.length_b   1.000
_cell.length_c   1.000
_cell.angle_alpha   90.00
_cell.angle_beta   90.00
_cell.angle_gamma   90.00
#
_symmetry.space_group_name_H-M   'P 1'
#
loop_
_entity.id
_entity.type
_entity.pdbx_description
1 polymer ?
#
loop_
_entity_poly.entity_id
_entity_poly.type
_entity_poly.pdbx_seq_one_letter_code
_entity_poly.pdbx_strand_id
1 'polypeptide(L)'
;MENVLSNKRHNVSGLQPCNHSEADTRIMLHLAHASQQGHKVALVRTVDSDVVILAIHFFASFGLSELWISLGSGKKTRDIPIHTLSAQVGPSRCSALPLFHAMTGCDTVSQILGCGKKKA
;
A
#
# COMPACT_ATOMS: atom_id res chain seq x y z
N MET A 1 2.00 21.91 0.08
CA MET A 1 1.06 21.18 0.94
C MET A 1 -0.27 21.14 0.23
N GLU A 2 -0.81 19.95 0.00
CA GLU A 2 -2.03 19.79 -0.78
C GLU A 2 -3.24 19.61 0.15
N ASN A 3 -4.39 20.12 -0.29
CA ASN A 3 -5.65 19.91 0.41
C ASN A 3 -6.21 18.53 0.09
N VAL A 4 -6.67 17.83 1.12
CA VAL A 4 -7.30 16.53 0.96
C VAL A 4 -8.73 16.73 0.48
N LEU A 5 -9.07 16.12 -0.65
CA LEU A 5 -10.41 16.16 -1.22
C LEU A 5 -11.24 14.99 -0.72
N SER A 6 -12.49 15.24 -0.33
CA SER A 6 -13.46 14.19 -0.05
C SER A 6 -14.83 14.52 -0.60
N ASN A 7 -15.52 13.50 -1.09
CA ASN A 7 -16.92 13.56 -1.50
C ASN A 7 -17.90 13.53 -0.31
N LYS A 8 -17.43 13.29 0.91
CA LYS A 8 -18.24 13.24 2.13
C LYS A 8 -17.64 14.13 3.21
N ARG A 9 -18.50 14.83 3.96
CA ARG A 9 -18.06 15.59 5.14
C ARG A 9 -17.64 14.61 6.22
N HIS A 10 -16.34 14.50 6.46
CA HIS A 10 -15.76 13.77 7.56
C HIS A 10 -14.52 14.51 8.06
N ASN A 11 -14.05 14.18 9.26
CA ASN A 11 -12.87 14.80 9.82
C ASN A 11 -11.65 14.42 8.98
N VAL A 12 -10.97 15.40 8.39
CA VAL A 12 -9.74 15.24 7.58
C VAL A 12 -8.53 15.87 8.26
N SER A 13 -8.65 16.33 9.51
CA SER A 13 -7.56 16.96 10.25
C SER A 13 -6.36 16.03 10.45
N GLY A 14 -6.58 14.71 10.52
CA GLY A 14 -5.51 13.71 10.59
C GLY A 14 -4.81 13.44 9.24
N LEU A 15 -5.32 14.01 8.16
CA LEU A 15 -4.76 13.88 6.80
C LEU A 15 -4.18 15.20 6.29
N GLN A 16 -4.43 16.31 6.99
CA GLN A 16 -4.04 17.65 6.57
C GLN A 16 -3.07 18.32 7.54
N PRO A 17 -2.09 19.08 7.02
CA PRO A 17 -1.71 19.16 5.62
C PRO A 17 -0.99 17.88 5.16
N CYS A 18 -1.29 17.38 3.96
CA CYS A 18 -0.57 16.22 3.43
C CYS A 18 0.81 16.66 2.92
N ASN A 19 1.88 16.03 3.43
CA ASN A 19 3.26 16.24 3.03
C ASN A 19 3.86 15.07 2.23
N HIS A 20 3.06 14.04 1.92
CA HIS A 20 3.49 12.91 1.09
C HIS A 20 3.32 13.22 -0.40
N SER A 21 4.40 13.11 -1.17
CA SER A 21 4.41 13.41 -2.62
C SER A 21 3.89 12.26 -3.49
N GLU A 22 4.03 11.01 -3.05
CA GLU A 22 3.70 9.83 -3.84
C GLU A 22 2.32 9.25 -3.49
N ALA A 23 1.63 8.69 -4.48
CA ALA A 23 0.26 8.24 -4.31
C ALA A 23 0.14 7.00 -3.40
N ASP A 24 1.08 6.07 -3.50
CA ASP A 24 1.14 4.83 -2.74
C ASP A 24 1.27 5.08 -1.22
N THR A 25 2.16 5.98 -0.82
CA THR A 25 2.36 6.40 0.56
C THR A 25 1.20 7.24 1.08
N ARG A 26 0.56 8.05 0.22
CA ARG A 26 -0.72 8.72 0.56
C ARG A 26 -1.82 7.72 0.84
N ILE A 27 -1.94 6.65 0.05
CA ILE A 27 -2.95 5.59 0.27
C ILE A 27 -2.75 4.95 1.65
N MET A 28 -1.51 4.64 2.05
CA MET A 28 -1.23 4.07 3.38
C MET A 28 -1.67 5.02 4.51
N LEU A 29 -1.41 6.32 4.37
CA LEU A 29 -1.87 7.33 5.33
C LEU A 29 -3.41 7.36 5.43
N HIS A 30 -4.10 7.30 4.28
CA HIS A 30 -5.57 7.24 4.25
C HIS A 30 -6.13 5.98 4.92
N LEU A 31 -5.48 4.82 4.77
CA LEU A 31 -5.89 3.58 5.44
C LEU A 31 -5.76 3.68 6.96
N ALA A 32 -4.63 4.20 7.45
CA ALA A 32 -4.42 4.44 8.88
C ALA A 32 -5.48 5.39 9.45
N HIS A 33 -5.74 6.48 8.75
CA HIS A 33 -6.78 7.43 9.14
C HIS A 33 -8.18 6.80 9.14
N ALA A 34 -8.53 6.02 8.12
CA ALA A 34 -9.83 5.35 8.07
C ALA A 34 -10.05 4.44 9.29
N SER A 35 -9.02 3.70 9.70
CA SER A 35 -9.05 2.89 10.92
C SER A 35 -9.28 3.71 12.19
N GLN A 36 -8.60 4.86 12.31
CA GLN A 36 -8.79 5.81 13.42
C GLN A 36 -10.21 6.38 13.47
N GLN A 37 -10.87 6.53 12.32
CA GLN A 37 -12.30 6.91 12.24
C GLN A 37 -13.26 5.74 12.55
N GLY A 38 -12.74 4.58 12.96
CA GLY A 38 -13.52 3.42 13.37
C GLY A 38 -13.85 2.44 12.24
N HIS A 39 -13.37 2.67 11.01
CA HIS A 39 -13.56 1.70 9.93
C HIS A 39 -12.72 0.44 10.17
N LYS A 40 -13.30 -0.74 9.95
CA LYS A 40 -12.64 -2.04 10.18
C LYS A 40 -12.20 -2.74 8.90
N VAL A 41 -12.85 -2.42 7.79
CA VAL A 41 -12.61 -3.05 6.49
C VAL A 41 -12.34 -1.95 5.46
N ALA A 42 -11.29 -2.13 4.66
CA ALA A 42 -10.95 -1.22 3.58
C ALA A 42 -10.61 -1.98 2.29
N LEU A 43 -10.92 -1.35 1.16
CA LEU A 43 -10.58 -1.82 -0.18
C LEU A 43 -9.80 -0.73 -0.91
N VAL A 44 -8.63 -1.07 -1.44
CA VAL A 44 -7.85 -0.22 -2.33
C VAL A 44 -7.91 -0.78 -3.74
N ARG A 45 -8.20 0.06 -4.73
CA ARG A 45 -8.08 -0.30 -6.14
C ARG A 45 -6.84 0.33 -6.73
N THR A 46 -5.98 -0.48 -7.35
CA THR A 46 -4.71 -0.01 -7.93
C THR A 46 -4.27 -0.89 -9.09
N VAL A 47 -3.43 -0.36 -9.97
CA VAL A 47 -2.67 -1.15 -10.96
C VAL A 47 -1.22 -1.34 -10.54
N ASP A 48 -0.80 -0.63 -9.50
CA ASP A 48 0.57 -0.54 -9.01
C ASP A 48 0.85 -1.62 -7.96
N SER A 49 1.93 -2.38 -8.16
CA SER A 49 2.38 -3.42 -7.23
C SER A 49 2.98 -2.88 -5.95
N ASP A 50 3.51 -1.66 -5.96
CA ASP A 50 4.26 -1.10 -4.84
C ASP A 50 3.30 -0.83 -3.66
N VAL A 51 2.05 -0.46 -3.99
CA VAL A 51 0.92 -0.38 -3.04
C VAL A 51 0.67 -1.71 -2.32
N VAL A 52 0.82 -2.86 -3.00
CA VAL A 52 0.63 -4.18 -2.36
C VAL A 52 1.74 -4.45 -1.35
N ILE A 53 2.98 -4.17 -1.73
CA ILE A 53 4.14 -4.38 -0.87
C ILE A 53 4.06 -3.49 0.37
N LEU A 54 3.76 -2.20 0.19
CA LEU A 54 3.56 -1.26 1.28
C LEU A 54 2.38 -1.64 2.17
N ALA A 55 1.27 -2.10 1.59
CA ALA A 55 0.13 -2.54 2.38
C ALA A 55 0.45 -3.77 3.25
N ILE A 56 1.18 -4.76 2.73
CA ILE A 56 1.60 -5.93 3.53
C ILE A 56 2.52 -5.49 4.68
N HIS A 57 3.46 -4.58 4.37
CA HIS A 57 4.40 -4.05 5.34
C HIS A 57 3.70 -3.33 6.50
N PHE A 58 2.77 -2.42 6.19
CA PHE A 58 2.12 -1.56 7.18
C PHE A 58 0.83 -2.14 7.78
N PHE A 59 0.31 -3.27 7.29
CA PHE A 59 -1.01 -3.78 7.69
C PHE A 59 -1.20 -3.88 9.21
N ALA A 60 -0.20 -4.45 9.91
CA ALA A 60 -0.24 -4.61 11.36
C ALA A 60 -0.33 -3.26 12.12
N SER A 61 0.17 -2.18 11.51
CA SER A 61 0.16 -0.82 12.09
C SER A 61 -1.13 -0.06 11.83
N PHE A 62 -1.96 -0.47 10.87
CA PHE A 62 -3.20 0.24 10.54
C PHE A 62 -4.31 0.04 11.57
N GLY A 63 -4.39 -1.13 12.22
CA GLY A 63 -5.51 -1.49 13.10
C GLY A 63 -6.81 -1.85 12.38
N LEU A 64 -6.74 -2.07 11.05
CA LEU A 64 -7.84 -2.63 10.26
C LEU A 64 -7.98 -4.13 10.54
N SER A 65 -9.21 -4.63 10.54
CA SER A 65 -9.49 -6.07 10.62
C SER A 65 -9.26 -6.73 9.27
N GLU A 66 -9.71 -6.08 8.19
CA GLU A 66 -9.50 -6.57 6.84
C GLU A 66 -9.05 -5.45 5.90
N LEU A 67 -8.00 -5.76 5.14
CA LEU A 67 -7.57 -4.94 4.01
C LEU A 67 -7.55 -5.79 2.75
N TRP A 68 -8.20 -5.28 1.72
CA TRP A 68 -8.28 -5.87 0.39
C TRP A 68 -7.62 -4.94 -0.63
N ILE A 69 -6.88 -5.52 -1.59
CA ILE A 69 -6.40 -4.77 -2.75
C ILE A 69 -6.94 -5.40 -4.02
N SER A 70 -7.73 -4.63 -4.76
CA SER A 70 -8.15 -4.94 -6.12
C SER A 70 -7.05 -4.49 -7.08
N LEU A 71 -6.17 -5.41 -7.44
CA LEU A 71 -4.99 -5.17 -8.27
C LEU A 71 -5.27 -5.48 -9.74
N GLY A 72 -5.00 -4.53 -10.63
CA GLY A 72 -5.05 -4.70 -12.07
C GLY A 72 -6.10 -3.82 -12.76
N SER A 73 -6.26 -4.04 -14.07
CA SER A 73 -7.14 -3.22 -14.91
C SER A 73 -8.12 -4.08 -15.70
N GLY A 74 -9.36 -3.60 -15.82
CA GLY A 74 -10.45 -4.26 -16.54
C GLY A 74 -10.69 -5.69 -16.06
N LYS A 75 -10.77 -6.62 -17.02
CA LYS A 75 -11.04 -8.04 -16.78
C LYS A 75 -9.90 -8.79 -16.08
N LYS A 76 -8.71 -8.20 -15.96
CA LYS A 76 -7.53 -8.81 -15.32
C LYS A 76 -7.33 -8.32 -13.87
N THR A 77 -8.40 -7.84 -13.24
CA THR A 77 -8.35 -7.39 -11.84
C THR A 77 -8.46 -8.61 -10.92
N ARG A 78 -7.64 -8.66 -9.87
CA ARG A 78 -7.68 -9.68 -8.82
C ARG A 78 -7.74 -9.03 -7.44
N ASP A 79 -8.57 -9.58 -6.56
CA ASP A 79 -8.65 -9.11 -5.18
C ASP A 79 -7.69 -9.90 -4.30
N ILE A 80 -6.85 -9.19 -3.56
CA ILE A 80 -5.77 -9.74 -2.74
C ILE A 80 -6.07 -9.46 -1.26
N PRO A 81 -6.23 -10.49 -0.41
CA PRO A 81 -6.49 -10.32 1.02
C PRO A 81 -5.18 -10.04 1.78
N ILE A 82 -4.86 -8.75 1.98
CA ILE A 82 -3.61 -8.33 2.62
C ILE A 82 -3.51 -8.79 4.07
N HIS A 83 -4.64 -8.79 4.78
CA HIS A 83 -4.72 -9.28 6.16
C HIS A 83 -4.29 -10.74 6.30
N THR A 84 -4.67 -11.59 5.34
CA THR A 84 -4.28 -13.01 5.30
C THR A 84 -2.81 -13.16 4.89
N LEU A 85 -2.38 -12.43 3.87
CA LEU A 85 -0.98 -12.48 3.41
C LEU A 85 0.01 -12.00 4.47
N SER A 86 -0.29 -10.90 5.17
CA SER A 86 0.58 -10.38 6.23
C SER A 86 0.75 -11.39 7.36
N ALA A 87 -0.33 -12.10 7.73
CA ALA A 87 -0.28 -13.18 8.72
C ALA A 87 0.57 -14.37 8.26
N GLN A 88 0.46 -14.78 6.99
CA GLN A 88 1.22 -15.91 6.43
C GLN A 88 2.72 -15.59 6.25
N VAL A 89 3.02 -14.38 5.79
CA VAL A 89 4.39 -13.88 5.61
C VAL A 89 5.04 -13.70 6.98
N GLY A 90 4.31 -13.16 7.95
CA GLY A 90 4.77 -12.94 9.30
C GLY A 90 5.67 -11.70 9.45
N PRO A 91 5.85 -11.20 10.69
CA PRO A 91 6.33 -9.85 10.94
C PRO A 91 7.70 -9.53 10.34
N SER A 92 8.68 -10.41 10.55
CA SER A 92 10.06 -10.18 10.08
C SER A 92 10.14 -10.05 8.56
N ARG A 93 9.38 -10.87 7.83
CA ARG A 93 9.35 -10.82 6.37
C ARG A 93 8.55 -9.61 5.88
N CYS A 94 7.42 -9.28 6.51
CA CYS A 94 6.66 -8.06 6.19
C CYS A 94 7.53 -6.80 6.33
N SER A 95 8.37 -6.72 7.37
CA SER A 95 9.31 -5.60 7.54
C SER A 95 10.37 -5.51 6.45
N ALA A 96 10.84 -6.66 5.94
CA ALA A 96 11.89 -6.72 4.92
C ALA A 96 11.38 -6.55 3.47
N LEU A 97 10.07 -6.75 3.23
CA LEU A 97 9.48 -6.73 1.88
C LEU A 97 9.77 -5.46 1.07
N PRO A 98 9.67 -4.23 1.61
CA PRO A 98 10.00 -3.02 0.85
C PRO A 98 11.45 -3.03 0.34
N LEU A 99 12.41 -3.48 1.17
CA LEU A 99 13.81 -3.61 0.78
C LEU A 99 14.00 -4.64 -0.34
N PHE A 100 13.40 -5.82 -0.21
CA PHE A 100 13.47 -6.85 -1.24
C PHE A 100 12.85 -6.40 -2.56
N HIS A 101 11.72 -5.68 -2.50
CA HIS A 101 11.07 -5.13 -3.68
C HIS A 101 11.94 -4.09 -4.38
N ALA A 102 12.53 -3.16 -3.62
CA ALA A 102 13.47 -2.18 -4.16
C ALA A 102 14.67 -2.85 -4.86
N MET A 103 15.21 -3.94 -4.28
CA MET A 103 16.31 -4.70 -4.87
C MET A 103 15.95 -5.49 -6.14
N THR A 104 14.73 -6.04 -6.20
CA THR A 104 14.32 -6.95 -7.29
C THR A 104 13.60 -6.25 -8.44
N GLY A 105 13.19 -5.00 -8.24
CA GLY A 105 12.74 -4.10 -9.29
C GLY A 105 11.55 -3.25 -8.88
N CYS A 106 11.80 -2.17 -8.15
CA CYS A 106 10.96 -0.97 -8.18
C CYS A 106 11.25 -0.20 -9.49
N ASP A 107 10.26 0.53 -10.01
CA ASP A 107 10.29 1.01 -11.40
C ASP A 107 11.36 2.06 -11.71
N THR A 108 12.06 2.67 -10.74
CA THR A 108 13.28 3.46 -11.04
C THR A 108 14.16 3.71 -9.80
N VAL A 109 15.39 3.18 -9.78
CA VAL A 109 16.72 3.88 -9.77
C VAL A 109 17.81 2.84 -9.43
N SER A 110 18.82 2.73 -10.31
CA SER A 110 20.06 1.95 -10.12
C SER A 110 19.89 0.48 -9.70
N GLN A 111 19.83 -0.41 -10.69
CA GLN A 111 20.00 -1.85 -10.46
C GLN A 111 21.37 -2.12 -9.81
N ILE A 112 21.44 -3.12 -8.92
CA ILE A 112 22.72 -3.68 -8.51
C ILE A 112 23.42 -4.18 -9.79
N LEU A 113 24.67 -3.76 -10.01
CA LEU A 113 25.47 -4.19 -11.15
C LEU A 113 25.47 -5.72 -11.24
N GLY A 114 24.81 -6.28 -12.26
CA GLY A 114 24.71 -7.72 -12.49
C GLY A 114 23.35 -8.36 -12.22
N CYS A 115 22.37 -7.65 -11.64
CA CYS A 115 21.00 -8.15 -11.44
C CYS A 115 19.99 -7.37 -12.30
N GLY A 116 19.83 -7.81 -13.56
CA GLY A 116 18.78 -7.33 -14.46
C GLY A 116 17.58 -8.28 -14.50
N LYS A 117 16.40 -7.75 -14.87
CA LYS A 117 15.25 -8.58 -15.26
C LYS A 117 15.70 -9.47 -16.43
N LYS A 118 15.53 -10.80 -16.34
CA LYS A 118 15.77 -11.69 -17.50
C LYS A 118 14.78 -11.32 -18.60
N LYS A 119 15.28 -10.95 -19.77
CA LYS A 119 14.44 -10.82 -20.96
C LYS A 119 13.96 -12.22 -21.36
N ALA A 120 12.67 -12.32 -21.65
CA ALA A 120 12.10 -13.46 -22.36
C ALA A 120 12.50 -13.41 -23.83
#